data_AF-A0A927MW43-F1
#
_entry.id   AF-A0A927MW43-F1
#
_cell.length_a   1.000
_cell.length_b   1.000
_cell.length_c   1.000
_cell.angle_alpha   90.00
_cell.angle_beta   90.00
_cell.angle_gamma   90.00
#
_symmetry.space_group_name_H-M   'P 1'
#
loop_
_entity.id
_entity.type
_entity.pdbx_description
1 polymer ?
#
loop_
_entity_poly.entity_id
_entity_poly.type
_entity_poly.pdbx_seq_one_letter_code
_entity_poly.pdbx_strand_id
1 'polypeptide(L)' 'MRLLSMSRTVIYEKIRAGRLRIVKEGRTTLVPAEAIEEYVELLKQEAEVSRYGKAS' A
#
# COMPACT_ATOMS: atom_id res chain seq x y z
N MET A 1 -3.85 -1.60 10.91
CA MET A 1 -2.85 -0.51 11.10
C MET A 1 -3.61 0.81 10.96
N ARG A 2 -3.55 1.73 11.93
CA ARG A 2 -4.47 2.89 11.96
C ARG A 2 -4.27 3.87 10.79
N LEU A 3 -3.02 4.08 10.37
CA LEU A 3 -2.65 5.04 9.30
C LEU A 3 -3.30 4.76 7.95
N LEU A 4 -3.43 3.48 7.56
CA LEU A 4 -4.02 3.09 6.28
C LEU A 4 -5.48 2.62 6.40
N SER A 5 -6.05 2.61 7.60
CA SER A 5 -7.41 2.09 7.87
C SER A 5 -7.69 0.70 7.28
N MET A 6 -6.65 -0.15 7.16
CA MET A 6 -6.73 -1.51 6.60
C MET A 6 -6.52 -2.59 7.66
N SER A 7 -7.16 -3.74 7.43
CA SER A 7 -6.96 -4.95 8.22
C SER A 7 -5.54 -5.51 8.03
N ARG A 8 -5.07 -6.31 9.00
CA ARG A 8 -3.75 -6.96 8.91
C ARG A 8 -3.64 -7.86 7.68
N THR A 9 -4.70 -8.60 7.36
CA THR A 9 -4.75 -9.50 6.19
C THR A 9 -4.52 -8.73 4.90
N VAL A 10 -5.23 -7.60 4.72
CA VAL A 10 -5.10 -6.75 3.52
C VAL A 10 -3.69 -6.17 3.43
N ILE A 11 -3.12 -5.70 4.55
CA ILE A 11 -1.73 -5.21 4.56
C ILE A 11 -0.75 -6.30 4.10
N TYR A 12 -0.89 -7.53 4.61
CA TYR A 12 -0.02 -8.64 4.18
C TYR A 12 -0.22 -9.05 2.73
N GLU A 13 -1.42 -8.91 2.18
CA GLU A 13 -1.65 -9.09 0.74
C GLU A 13 -0.90 -8.05 -0.09
N LYS A 14 -0.95 -6.77 0.30
CA LYS A 14 -0.21 -5.70 -0.41
C LYS A 14 1.30 -5.91 -0.32
N ILE A 15 1.80 -6.38 0.82
CA ILE A 15 3.21 -6.76 0.99
C ILE A 15 3.58 -7.93 0.06
N ARG A 16 2.78 -9.02 0.07
CA ARG A 16 3.03 -10.19 -0.79
C ARG A 16 2.93 -9.85 -2.28
N ALA A 17 2.07 -8.91 -2.64
CA ALA A 17 1.93 -8.39 -4.00
C ALA A 17 3.04 -7.39 -4.39
N GLY A 18 4.01 -7.10 -3.50
CA GLY A 18 5.09 -6.14 -3.75
C GLY A 18 4.65 -4.67 -3.78
N ARG A 19 3.39 -4.39 -3.45
CA ARG A 19 2.79 -3.04 -3.50
C ARG A 19 3.15 -2.19 -2.29
N LEU A 20 3.38 -2.83 -1.15
CA LEU A 20 3.78 -2.16 0.09
C LEU A 20 5.12 -2.71 0.55
N ARG A 21 6.15 -1.86 0.56
CA ARG A 21 7.49 -2.25 0.99
C ARG A 21 7.54 -2.39 2.52
N ILE A 22 8.40 -3.28 2.98
CA ILE A 22 8.62 -3.53 4.41
C ILE A 22 10.09 -3.73 4.72
N VAL A 23 10.43 -3.53 5.98
CA VAL A 23 11.71 -3.92 6.57
C VAL A 23 11.44 -4.96 7.66
N LYS A 24 12.32 -5.96 7.77
CA LYS A 24 12.27 -6.97 8.83
C LYS A 24 13.33 -6.66 9.88
N GLU A 25 12.91 -6.62 11.14
CA GLU A 25 13.81 -6.55 12.29
C GLU A 25 13.53 -7.77 13.18
N GLY A 26 14.31 -8.82 12.99
CA GLY A 26 14.05 -10.14 13.58
C GLY A 26 12.66 -10.67 13.18
N ARG A 27 11.79 -10.87 14.16
CA ARG A 27 10.39 -11.32 13.93
C ARG A 27 9.44 -10.16 13.64
N THR A 28 9.88 -8.92 13.86
CA THR A 28 9.06 -7.72 13.68
C THR A 28 9.01 -7.32 12.21
N THR A 29 7.81 -6.97 11.74
CA THR A 29 7.60 -6.38 10.41
C THR A 29 7.31 -4.91 10.57
N LEU A 30 8.15 -4.08 9.96
CA LEU A 30 8.04 -2.63 9.99
C LEU A 30 7.67 -2.13 8.60
N VAL A 31 6.80 -1.12 8.55
CA VAL A 31 6.48 -0.38 7.33
C VAL A 31 7.14 0.98 7.49
N PRO A 32 8.19 1.29 6.69
CA PRO A 32 8.81 2.61 6.71
C PRO A 32 7.81 3.71 6.32
N ALA A 33 8.02 4.94 6.80
CA ALA A 33 7.11 6.05 6.52
C ALA A 33 7.05 6.36 5.01
N GLU A 34 8.21 6.38 4.35
CA GLU A 34 8.36 6.57 2.91
C GLU A 34 7.61 5.50 2.09
N ALA A 35 7.54 4.26 2.59
CA ALA A 35 6.79 3.19 1.93
C ALA A 35 5.27 3.40 2.00
N ILE A 36 4.78 4.08 3.05
CA ILE A 36 3.38 4.47 3.15
C ILE A 36 3.07 5.58 2.14
N GLU A 37 3.95 6.58 2.03
CA GLU A 37 3.80 7.69 1.08
C GLU A 37 3.78 7.20 -0.36
N GLU A 38 4.75 6.38 -0.76
CA GLU A 38 4.80 5.76 -2.09
C GLU A 38 3.55 4.92 -2.39
N TYR A 39 3.07 4.15 -1.40
CA TYR A 39 1.88 3.34 -1.57
C TYR A 39 0.62 4.19 -1.75
N VAL A 40 0.48 5.28 -1.00
CA VAL A 40 -0.64 6.22 -1.17
C VAL A 40 -0.58 6.90 -2.53
N GLU A 41 0.62 7.27 -3.00
CA GLU A 41 0.79 7.89 -4.30
C GLU A 41 0.44 6.94 -5.45
N LEU A 42 0.87 5.68 -5.36
CA LEU A 42 0.45 4.62 -6.27
C LEU A 42 -1.09 4.50 -6.33
N LEU A 43 -1.76 4.50 -5.17
CA LEU A 43 -3.22 4.40 -5.11
C LEU A 43 -3.93 5.59 -5.76
N LYS A 44 -3.38 6.81 -5.62
CA LYS A 44 -3.95 8.00 -6.29
C LYS A 44 -3.84 7.87 -7.81
N GLN A 45 -2.67 7.48 -8.32
CA GLN A 45 -2.45 7.29 -9.75
C GLN A 45 -3.39 6.23 -10.34
N GLU A 46 -3.54 5.09 -9.66
CA GLU A 46 -4.48 4.04 -10.08
C GLU A 46 -5.95 4.51 -10.06
N ALA A 47 -6.33 5.33 -9.07
CA ALA A 47 -7.67 5.91 -9.00
C ALA A 47 -7.92 6.91 -10.14
N GLU A 48 -6.92 7.69 -10.53
CA GLU A 48 -7.00 8.58 -11.70
C GLU A 48 -7.17 7.77 -12.99
N VAL A 49 -6.32 6.77 -13.23
CA VAL A 49 -6.43 5.88 -14.40
C VAL A 49 -7.80 5.20 -14.46
N SER A 50 -8.31 4.72 -13.33
CA SER A 50 -9.64 4.10 -13.27
C SER A 50 -10.78 5.08 -13.60
N ARG A 51 -10.64 6.37 -13.27
CA ARG A 51 -11.61 7.40 -13.65
C ARG A 51 -11.60 7.65 -15.16
N TYR A 52 -10.43 7.70 -15.78
CA TYR A 52 -10.32 7.86 -17.23
C TYR A 52 -10.85 6.65 -18.01
N GLY A 53 -10.60 5.43 -17.51
CA GLY A 53 -11.10 4.19 -18.12
C GLY A 53 -12.60 3.94 -17.97
N LYS A 54 -13.30 4.62 -17.03
CA LYS A 54 -14.77 4.55 -16.88
C LYS A 54 -15.52 5.61 -17.69
N ALA A 55 -14.81 6.57 -18.27
CA ALA A 55 -15.37 7.66 -19.07
C ALA A 55 -15.20 7.46 -20.59
N SER A 56 -14.73 6.29 -21.03
CA SER A 56 -14.57 5.90 -22.44
C SER A 56 -15.57 4.82 -22.86
#